data_AF-A0A8I2FS84-F1
#
_entry.id   AF-A0A8I2FS84-F1
#
_cell.length_a   1.000
_cell.length_b   1.000
_cell.length_c   1.000
_cell.angle_alpha   90.00
_cell.angle_beta   90.00
_cell.angle_gamma   90.00
#
_symmetry.space_group_name_H-M   'P 1'
#
loop_
_entity.id
_entity.type
_entity.pdbx_description
1 polymer ?
#
loop_
_entity_poly.entity_id
_entity_poly.type
_entity_poly.pdbx_seq_one_letter_code
_entity_poly.pdbx_strand_id
1 'polypeptide(L)'
;MIKKKLLLSAAAVSLIIVIALLLFFSLKRHETANLNLMSVPKVFVYPENAEAQFNRLVEENGLEDMFIKERGNIYYPREKWSGRIKYSGVSYQGLFAVRDSAVIFKLKKLDAAALSFSLFNPQNSRLFYLVTVKTGNKKINLYKGFFDKEVLFSKTVDLKSQFDREVELIFETKGKGVGAWINPRLVKPKKHPRVIVVIVLDTLRYDHTSLYGYSRATTPVLERLSQEAVVFRNAYTTTSWTLPAHVSLFSGKNLDEHGVVTPNDRISTEYPLIAEIFQREGYVTAAFTGGGFIDDSYGFARGFQVYSNTPGRAFSMNSAERVFNHFKNYINGFRGNDVFVFLHTYQMHAPYKAPRKYIAQISQDVHTNLKGVRNFIREKHEYYKTIDAKDRQLLIDLYDAGILYADRMLVGNVVRFLKGKGLYRDAMIVVLSDHGEEFYDHHSWEHGHTLYKELIKIPLLVKYPQNRKKGEETALASITDIPAIILEESGVPYDEMIFRNEVGQTNRVLPVLLPLSPIIRQFPAKISLVGRNHHFIFNVIDKQMLAFFNPPPPQVRMQEIELYDSSDYLEKVNVYMRRRRIADRFGKHMAKYLQRFKGVKMKTFKGSKELQERLKSLGYLGN
;
A
#
# COMPACT_ATOMS: atom_id res chain seq x y z
N MET A 1 -12.53 38.60 38.37
CA MET A 1 -11.43 38.89 37.42
C MET A 1 -10.30 37.85 37.45
N ILE A 2 -10.56 36.56 37.75
CA ILE A 2 -9.53 35.52 37.93
C ILE A 2 -9.70 34.29 36.99
N LYS A 3 -10.82 34.16 36.26
CA LYS A 3 -11.05 33.02 35.34
C LYS A 3 -10.48 33.17 33.91
N LYS A 4 -9.95 34.35 33.53
CA LYS A 4 -9.37 34.57 32.18
C LYS A 4 -7.85 34.39 32.09
N LYS A 5 -7.12 34.23 33.21
CA LYS A 5 -5.65 34.05 33.19
C LYS A 5 -5.17 32.58 33.16
N LEU A 6 -6.00 31.60 33.52
CA LEU A 6 -5.58 30.18 33.50
C LEU A 6 -5.66 29.53 32.11
N LEU A 7 -6.63 29.91 31.26
CA LEU A 7 -6.82 29.32 29.93
C LEU A 7 -5.75 29.71 28.89
N LEU A 8 -5.06 30.83 29.11
CA LEU A 8 -3.94 31.25 28.25
C LEU A 8 -2.63 30.51 28.55
N SER A 9 -2.51 29.87 29.72
CA SER A 9 -1.30 29.14 30.11
C SER A 9 -1.22 27.73 29.51
N ALA A 10 -2.34 26.98 29.46
CA ALA A 10 -2.35 25.62 28.92
C ALA A 10 -2.14 25.55 27.40
N ALA A 11 -2.71 26.50 26.65
CA ALA A 11 -2.52 26.59 25.20
C ALA A 11 -1.10 27.06 24.84
N ALA A 12 -0.54 28.01 25.59
CA ALA A 12 0.84 28.45 25.40
C ALA A 12 1.86 27.37 25.76
N VAL A 13 1.64 26.63 26.85
CA VAL A 13 2.50 25.49 27.25
C VAL A 13 2.39 24.35 26.24
N SER A 14 1.21 24.05 25.70
CA SER A 14 1.03 23.05 24.65
C SER A 14 1.71 23.46 23.34
N LEU A 15 1.63 24.74 22.96
CA LEU A 15 2.30 25.27 21.77
C LEU A 15 3.83 25.29 21.95
N ILE A 16 4.32 25.63 23.15
CA ILE A 16 5.76 25.60 23.48
C ILE A 16 6.27 24.16 23.51
N ILE A 17 5.50 23.18 24.00
CA ILE A 17 5.88 21.77 23.98
C ILE A 17 5.86 21.22 22.54
N VAL A 18 4.88 21.61 21.71
CA VAL A 18 4.85 21.23 20.29
C VAL A 18 6.00 21.88 19.51
N ILE A 19 6.32 23.14 19.77
CA ILE A 19 7.46 23.84 19.16
C ILE A 19 8.78 23.27 19.67
N ALA A 20 8.88 22.94 20.96
CA ALA A 20 10.05 22.29 21.55
C ALA A 20 10.24 20.87 21.02
N LEU A 21 9.17 20.09 20.83
CA LEU A 21 9.20 18.78 20.17
C LEU A 21 9.58 18.92 18.69
N LEU A 22 9.01 19.88 17.96
CA LEU A 22 9.39 20.17 16.58
C LEU A 22 10.86 20.62 16.47
N LEU A 23 11.38 21.37 17.44
CA LEU A 23 12.78 21.77 17.54
C LEU A 23 13.68 20.59 17.97
N PHE A 24 13.22 19.71 18.85
CA PHE A 24 13.95 18.51 19.28
C PHE A 24 14.04 17.47 18.15
N PHE A 25 12.97 17.30 17.37
CA PHE A 25 12.98 16.54 16.11
C PHE A 25 13.82 17.22 15.02
N SER A 26 13.98 18.55 15.06
CA SER A 26 14.84 19.31 14.13
C SER A 26 16.34 19.26 14.49
N LEU A 27 16.68 18.99 15.75
CA LEU A 27 18.06 19.10 16.28
C LEU A 27 18.88 17.80 16.26
N LYS A 28 18.30 16.67 15.85
CA LYS A 28 19.07 15.50 15.36
C LYS A 28 18.74 15.26 13.88
N ARG A 29 19.09 16.20 13.00
CA ARG A 29 19.18 15.87 11.57
C ARG A 29 20.35 14.92 11.38
N HIS A 30 19.98 13.64 11.30
CA HIS A 30 20.85 12.52 11.02
C HIS A 30 21.83 12.83 9.90
N GLU A 31 23.10 12.53 10.19
CA GLU A 31 24.15 12.47 9.21
C GLU A 31 23.72 11.53 8.08
N THR A 32 23.56 12.11 6.90
CA THR A 32 22.81 11.54 5.78
C THR A 32 23.40 10.21 5.31
N ALA A 33 22.62 9.13 5.42
CA ALA A 33 22.74 7.95 4.58
C ALA A 33 21.97 8.21 3.27
N ASN A 34 22.60 7.98 2.10
CA ASN A 34 21.95 7.92 0.79
C ASN A 34 20.86 8.97 0.48
N LEU A 35 21.12 10.27 0.67
CA LEU A 35 20.10 11.32 0.59
C LEU A 35 19.42 11.39 -0.80
N ASN A 36 18.10 11.22 -0.85
CA ASN A 36 17.29 11.52 -2.03
C ASN A 36 17.06 13.04 -2.12
N LEU A 37 17.47 13.66 -3.22
CA LEU A 37 17.38 15.12 -3.36
C LEU A 37 15.93 15.60 -3.57
N MET A 38 15.02 14.73 -4.03
CA MET A 38 13.60 15.09 -4.25
C MET A 38 12.90 15.57 -2.97
N SER A 39 13.27 15.04 -1.81
CA SER A 39 12.71 15.38 -0.49
C SER A 39 13.41 16.55 0.19
N VAL A 40 14.45 17.13 -0.42
CA VAL A 40 15.22 18.25 0.12
C VAL A 40 14.59 19.57 -0.37
N PRO A 41 14.56 20.64 0.45
CA PRO A 41 14.19 21.96 -0.01
C PRO A 41 15.05 22.38 -1.20
N LYS A 42 14.42 22.88 -2.25
CA LYS A 42 15.10 23.23 -3.50
C LYS A 42 14.58 24.55 -4.04
N VAL A 43 15.42 25.21 -4.83
CA VAL A 43 15.07 26.47 -5.48
C VAL A 43 15.03 26.21 -6.97
N PHE A 44 13.90 26.58 -7.54
CA PHE A 44 13.63 26.46 -8.96
C PHE A 44 13.86 27.80 -9.64
N VAL A 45 14.72 27.81 -10.66
CA VAL A 45 15.00 28.97 -11.50
C VAL A 45 14.50 28.65 -12.90
N TYR A 46 13.61 29.50 -13.41
CA TYR A 46 12.94 29.32 -14.70
C TYR A 46 12.86 30.64 -15.45
N PRO A 47 12.75 30.63 -16.79
CA PRO A 47 12.47 31.84 -17.55
C PRO A 47 11.07 32.38 -17.26
N GLU A 48 10.85 33.66 -17.60
CA GLU A 48 9.50 34.24 -17.65
C GLU A 48 8.60 33.39 -18.57
N ASN A 49 7.35 33.15 -18.16
CA ASN A 49 6.37 32.32 -18.87
C ASN A 49 6.70 30.81 -18.99
N ALA A 50 7.65 30.29 -18.21
CA ALA A 50 8.02 28.87 -18.24
C ALA A 50 6.82 27.91 -18.14
N GLU A 51 5.83 28.22 -17.30
CA GLU A 51 4.64 27.37 -17.12
C GLU A 51 3.76 27.31 -18.38
N ALA A 52 3.49 28.46 -18.99
CA ALA A 52 2.75 28.51 -20.26
C ALA A 52 3.53 27.83 -21.38
N GLN A 53 4.86 27.99 -21.40
CA GLN A 53 5.72 27.32 -22.38
C GLN A 53 5.74 25.80 -22.19
N PHE A 54 5.83 25.34 -20.94
CA PHE A 54 5.79 23.92 -20.61
C PHE A 54 4.46 23.31 -21.07
N ASN A 55 3.33 23.92 -20.70
CA ASN A 55 2.01 23.44 -21.12
C ASN A 55 1.88 23.41 -22.65
N ARG A 56 2.30 24.48 -23.33
CA ARG A 56 2.30 24.53 -24.80
C ARG A 56 3.15 23.42 -25.43
N LEU A 57 4.36 23.19 -24.93
CA LEU A 57 5.23 22.12 -25.45
C LEU A 57 4.64 20.74 -25.17
N VAL A 58 3.98 20.57 -24.04
CA VAL A 58 3.29 19.34 -23.69
C VAL A 58 2.13 19.10 -24.67
N GLU A 59 1.28 20.10 -24.90
CA GLU A 59 0.13 20.04 -25.81
C GLU A 59 0.55 19.87 -27.29
N GLU A 60 1.46 20.71 -27.80
CA GLU A 60 1.90 20.68 -29.21
C GLU A 60 2.59 19.37 -29.60
N ASN A 61 3.13 18.62 -28.63
CA ASN A 61 3.83 17.36 -28.86
C ASN A 61 3.05 16.13 -28.36
N GLY A 62 1.79 16.29 -27.93
CA GLY A 62 0.96 15.18 -27.46
C GLY A 62 1.53 14.46 -26.22
N LEU A 63 2.11 15.21 -25.28
CA LEU A 63 2.80 14.69 -24.09
C LEU A 63 1.97 14.81 -22.80
N GLU A 64 0.69 15.17 -22.89
CA GLU A 64 -0.22 15.43 -21.77
C GLU A 64 -0.30 14.24 -20.82
N ASP A 65 -0.35 13.03 -21.39
CA ASP A 65 -0.40 11.77 -20.64
C ASP A 65 0.97 11.35 -20.08
N MET A 66 2.06 11.95 -20.57
CA MET A 66 3.42 11.67 -20.14
C MET A 66 3.83 12.55 -18.97
N PHE A 67 3.68 13.88 -19.08
CA PHE A 67 4.04 14.83 -18.04
C PHE A 67 2.87 15.08 -17.12
N ILE A 68 2.70 14.18 -16.16
CA ILE A 68 1.64 14.26 -15.18
C ILE A 68 2.09 15.23 -14.09
N LYS A 69 1.66 16.49 -14.24
CA LYS A 69 1.60 17.41 -13.11
C LYS A 69 0.65 16.76 -12.10
N GLU A 70 1.09 16.60 -10.86
CA GLU A 70 0.24 15.99 -9.83
C GLU A 70 -0.97 16.91 -9.54
N ARG A 71 -2.09 16.77 -10.26
CA ARG A 71 -3.44 17.23 -9.88
C ARG A 71 -4.48 16.31 -10.54
N GLY A 72 -5.48 15.79 -9.82
CA GLY A 72 -6.51 16.58 -9.13
C GLY A 72 -6.29 16.98 -7.67
N ASN A 73 -5.86 18.23 -7.44
CA ASN A 73 -6.06 18.97 -6.18
C ASN A 73 -5.69 18.27 -4.86
N ILE A 74 -4.47 17.76 -4.69
CA ILE A 74 -3.90 17.68 -3.34
C ILE A 74 -2.41 18.07 -3.34
N TYR A 75 -2.04 18.95 -2.41
CA TYR A 75 -0.73 19.59 -2.33
C TYR A 75 0.27 18.61 -1.70
N TYR A 76 1.41 18.39 -2.37
CA TYR A 76 2.66 18.26 -1.62
C TYR A 76 3.18 19.64 -1.32
N PRO A 77 3.52 19.96 -0.07
CA PRO A 77 4.10 21.24 0.25
C PRO A 77 5.51 21.26 -0.34
N ARG A 78 5.66 21.76 -1.58
CA ARG A 78 6.51 22.94 -1.82
C ARG A 78 6.52 23.45 -3.27
N GLU A 79 6.51 22.64 -4.35
CA GLU A 79 6.92 23.19 -5.67
C GLU A 79 6.17 22.66 -6.91
N LYS A 80 5.60 23.58 -7.70
CA LYS A 80 4.80 23.35 -8.92
C LYS A 80 5.51 22.64 -10.09
N TRP A 81 6.81 22.39 -9.96
CA TRP A 81 7.70 21.82 -10.97
C TRP A 81 8.27 20.45 -10.59
N SER A 82 7.81 19.89 -9.47
CA SER A 82 7.96 18.47 -9.16
C SER A 82 6.67 17.76 -9.59
N GLY A 83 6.81 16.59 -10.22
CA GLY A 83 5.66 15.81 -10.68
C GLY A 83 6.06 14.40 -11.09
N ARG A 84 5.23 13.77 -11.93
CA ARG A 84 5.48 12.43 -12.44
C ARG A 84 5.61 12.40 -13.96
N ILE A 85 6.39 11.45 -14.43
CA ILE A 85 6.58 11.18 -15.87
C ILE A 85 6.17 9.75 -16.13
N LYS A 86 5.24 9.55 -17.06
CA LYS A 86 4.82 8.21 -17.49
C LYS A 86 5.54 7.83 -18.77
N TYR A 87 6.35 6.79 -18.71
CA TYR A 87 7.07 6.25 -19.86
C TYR A 87 7.03 4.72 -19.84
N SER A 88 6.60 4.12 -20.96
CA SER A 88 6.46 2.67 -21.11
C SER A 88 5.63 1.99 -20.00
N GLY A 89 4.55 2.65 -19.55
CA GLY A 89 3.67 2.12 -18.49
C GLY A 89 4.30 2.14 -17.08
N VAL A 90 5.33 2.97 -16.88
CA VAL A 90 5.98 3.21 -15.59
C VAL A 90 5.93 4.71 -15.28
N SER A 91 5.53 5.04 -14.05
CA SER A 91 5.46 6.40 -13.54
C SER A 91 6.69 6.69 -12.68
N TYR A 92 7.51 7.66 -13.09
CA TYR A 92 8.73 8.10 -12.43
C TYR A 92 8.53 9.44 -11.74
N GLN A 93 9.11 9.63 -10.55
CA GLN A 93 9.14 10.96 -9.93
C GLN A 93 10.24 11.82 -10.58
N GLY A 94 9.92 13.06 -10.94
CA GLY A 94 10.84 13.92 -11.66
C GLY A 94 10.69 15.41 -11.38
N LEU A 95 11.73 16.15 -11.71
CA LEU A 95 11.81 17.61 -11.70
C LEU A 95 11.70 18.08 -13.14
N PHE A 96 10.60 18.73 -13.45
CA PHE A 96 10.32 19.20 -14.81
C PHE A 96 11.26 20.33 -15.17
N ALA A 97 11.76 20.27 -16.38
CA ALA A 97 12.70 21.25 -16.91
C ALA A 97 12.18 21.73 -18.26
N VAL A 98 12.17 23.04 -18.43
CA VAL A 98 11.98 23.72 -19.71
C VAL A 98 13.22 24.59 -19.93
N ARG A 99 13.50 24.93 -21.18
CA ARG A 99 14.56 25.86 -21.61
C ARG A 99 15.13 26.76 -20.49
N ASP A 100 16.45 26.78 -20.40
CA ASP A 100 17.22 27.71 -19.55
C ASP A 100 16.75 27.72 -18.09
N SER A 101 16.48 26.53 -17.54
CA SER A 101 16.06 26.33 -16.16
C SER A 101 17.12 25.66 -15.30
N ALA A 102 17.05 25.87 -13.99
CA ALA A 102 17.90 25.22 -13.02
C ALA A 102 17.14 24.81 -11.76
N VAL A 103 17.54 23.68 -11.18
CA VAL A 103 17.13 23.26 -9.85
C VAL A 103 18.34 23.28 -8.94
N ILE A 104 18.24 24.02 -7.83
CA ILE A 104 19.33 24.24 -6.89
C ILE A 104 18.99 23.58 -5.56
N PHE A 105 19.82 22.64 -5.13
CA PHE A 105 19.75 22.02 -3.81
C PHE A 105 20.85 22.61 -2.92
N LYS A 106 20.44 23.23 -1.82
CA LYS A 106 21.38 23.76 -0.82
C LYS A 106 21.60 22.71 0.26
N LEU A 107 22.84 22.25 0.38
CA LEU A 107 23.25 21.21 1.32
C LEU A 107 24.27 21.77 2.30
N LYS A 108 24.10 21.48 3.59
CA LYS A 108 25.06 21.92 4.63
C LYS A 108 26.45 21.30 4.47
N LYS A 109 26.49 20.04 4.01
CA LYS A 109 27.70 19.27 3.68
C LYS A 109 27.38 18.32 2.53
N LEU A 110 28.38 17.93 1.75
CA LEU A 110 28.29 16.91 0.71
C LEU A 110 29.24 15.76 1.04
N ASP A 111 28.68 14.76 1.72
CA ASP A 111 29.35 13.54 2.14
C ASP A 111 28.72 12.33 1.43
N ALA A 112 29.21 12.06 0.23
CA ALA A 112 28.76 10.96 -0.63
C ALA A 112 29.88 10.54 -1.58
N ALA A 113 29.89 9.26 -1.97
CA ALA A 113 30.84 8.73 -2.96
C ALA A 113 30.40 9.02 -4.40
N ALA A 114 29.09 9.08 -4.65
CA ALA A 114 28.56 9.31 -5.99
C ALA A 114 27.23 10.07 -5.98
N LEU A 115 26.91 10.67 -7.12
CA LEU A 115 25.61 11.22 -7.45
C LEU A 115 24.98 10.38 -8.55
N SER A 116 23.80 9.83 -8.32
CA SER A 116 23.04 9.04 -9.28
C SER A 116 21.74 9.76 -9.65
N PHE A 117 21.39 9.76 -10.93
CA PHE A 117 20.16 10.37 -11.45
C PHE A 117 19.79 9.75 -12.79
N SER A 118 18.56 9.96 -13.22
CA SER A 118 18.09 9.66 -14.58
C SER A 118 17.68 10.94 -15.28
N LEU A 119 17.71 10.92 -16.61
CA LEU A 119 17.30 12.03 -17.46
C LEU A 119 16.23 11.54 -18.42
N PHE A 120 15.14 12.27 -18.49
CA PHE A 120 14.07 12.06 -19.45
C PHE A 120 13.98 13.24 -20.41
N ASN A 121 13.96 12.94 -21.71
CA ASN A 121 13.80 13.92 -22.77
C ASN A 121 12.97 13.29 -23.90
N PRO A 122 11.74 13.78 -24.13
CA PRO A 122 10.93 13.35 -25.26
C PRO A 122 11.65 13.67 -26.58
N GLN A 123 11.26 12.94 -27.63
CA GLN A 123 11.84 13.11 -28.97
C GLN A 123 11.71 14.58 -29.43
N ASN A 124 12.67 15.03 -30.23
CA ASN A 124 12.78 16.39 -30.79
C ASN A 124 13.21 17.52 -29.83
N SER A 125 13.33 17.27 -28.53
CA SER A 125 13.90 18.24 -27.59
C SER A 125 15.43 18.29 -27.69
N ARG A 126 15.99 19.49 -27.87
CA ARG A 126 17.44 19.78 -27.97
C ARG A 126 17.94 20.43 -26.69
N LEU A 127 17.72 19.76 -25.56
CA LEU A 127 18.15 20.22 -24.25
C LEU A 127 19.59 19.76 -23.95
N PHE A 128 20.41 20.70 -23.49
CA PHE A 128 21.71 20.47 -22.87
C PHE A 128 21.53 20.37 -21.37
N TYR A 129 22.17 19.39 -20.74
CA TYR A 129 22.07 19.13 -19.31
C TYR A 129 23.42 19.29 -18.65
N LEU A 130 23.46 19.96 -17.51
CA LEU A 130 24.69 20.20 -16.74
C LEU A 130 24.38 20.02 -15.26
N VAL A 131 25.18 19.20 -14.59
CA VAL A 131 25.18 19.04 -13.14
C VAL A 131 26.46 19.65 -12.59
N THR A 132 26.31 20.53 -11.61
CA THR A 132 27.42 21.27 -11.02
C THR A 132 27.36 21.25 -9.50
N VAL A 133 28.51 21.16 -8.84
CA VAL A 133 28.66 21.53 -7.42
C VAL A 133 29.26 22.93 -7.34
N LYS A 134 28.68 23.80 -6.53
CA LYS A 134 29.25 25.11 -6.19
C LYS A 134 29.53 25.18 -4.69
N THR A 135 30.74 25.60 -4.33
CA THR A 135 31.18 25.81 -2.94
C THR A 135 31.95 27.13 -2.84
N GLY A 136 31.40 28.11 -2.12
CA GLY A 136 31.88 29.49 -2.19
C GLY A 136 31.94 29.99 -3.63
N ASN A 137 33.12 30.45 -4.07
CA ASN A 137 33.35 30.91 -5.45
C ASN A 137 33.76 29.79 -6.43
N LYS A 138 33.99 28.56 -5.94
CA LYS A 138 34.42 27.45 -6.78
C LYS A 138 33.21 26.73 -7.36
N LYS A 139 33.16 26.61 -8.68
CA LYS A 139 32.14 25.87 -9.44
C LYS A 139 32.79 24.66 -10.13
N ILE A 140 32.29 23.45 -9.90
CA ILE A 140 32.85 22.19 -10.42
C ILE A 140 31.78 21.45 -11.21
N ASN A 141 32.01 21.26 -12.51
CA ASN A 141 31.12 20.50 -13.37
C ASN A 141 31.26 19.00 -13.06
N LEU A 142 30.17 18.37 -12.64
CA LEU A 142 30.11 16.93 -12.38
C LEU A 142 29.75 16.14 -13.63
N TYR A 143 28.77 16.61 -14.39
CA TYR A 143 28.27 15.92 -15.57
C TYR A 143 27.71 16.91 -16.58
N LYS A 144 27.95 16.67 -17.87
CA LYS A 144 27.35 17.46 -18.96
C LYS A 144 27.07 16.59 -20.18
N GLY A 145 26.06 16.94 -20.96
CA GLY A 145 25.77 16.24 -22.22
C GLY A 145 24.58 16.79 -22.98
N PHE A 146 24.37 16.23 -24.17
CA PHE A 146 23.20 16.43 -25.02
C PHE A 146 22.44 15.10 -25.18
N PHE A 147 21.23 15.19 -25.71
CA PHE A 147 20.44 14.01 -26.07
C PHE A 147 20.75 13.57 -27.51
N ASP A 148 21.26 12.35 -27.64
CA ASP A 148 21.69 11.81 -28.95
C ASP A 148 20.66 10.88 -29.62
N LYS A 149 19.76 10.22 -28.85
CA LYS A 149 18.64 9.37 -29.34
C LYS A 149 17.75 8.76 -28.23
N GLU A 150 18.32 8.42 -27.07
CA GLU A 150 17.58 7.75 -25.98
C GLU A 150 16.64 8.71 -25.23
N VAL A 151 15.39 8.28 -24.98
CA VAL A 151 14.37 9.10 -24.31
C VAL A 151 14.52 9.11 -22.78
N LEU A 152 15.01 8.01 -22.20
CA LEU A 152 15.23 7.85 -20.76
C LEU A 152 16.52 7.08 -20.51
N PHE A 153 17.47 7.68 -19.79
CA PHE A 153 18.70 6.99 -19.38
C PHE A 153 19.13 7.35 -17.96
N SER A 154 19.96 6.50 -17.36
CA SER A 154 20.51 6.70 -16.01
C SER A 154 22.01 6.98 -16.04
N LYS A 155 22.48 7.82 -15.11
CA LYS A 155 23.90 8.08 -14.86
C LYS A 155 24.22 8.02 -13.39
N THR A 156 25.46 7.61 -13.11
CA THR A 156 26.09 7.73 -11.80
C THR A 156 27.43 8.39 -12.02
N VAL A 157 27.71 9.42 -11.21
CA VAL A 157 28.88 10.26 -11.31
C VAL A 157 29.61 10.19 -9.98
N ASP A 158 30.87 9.78 -10.00
CA ASP A 158 31.68 9.74 -8.79
C ASP A 158 31.98 11.15 -8.30
N LEU A 159 31.74 11.39 -7.02
CA LEU A 159 32.05 12.64 -6.35
C LEU A 159 33.50 12.56 -5.90
N LYS A 160 34.41 13.08 -6.73
CA LYS A 160 35.87 13.08 -6.49
C LYS A 160 36.31 13.89 -5.27
N SER A 161 35.40 14.59 -4.60
CA SER A 161 35.70 15.47 -3.47
C SER A 161 34.53 15.47 -2.51
N GLN A 162 34.80 15.26 -1.23
CA GLN A 162 33.85 15.54 -0.15
C GLN A 162 33.93 17.01 0.21
N PHE A 163 32.80 17.62 0.56
CA PHE A 163 32.76 19.03 0.94
C PHE A 163 32.14 19.16 2.33
N ASP A 164 32.97 19.54 3.30
CA ASP A 164 32.57 19.71 4.71
C ASP A 164 31.92 21.07 5.02
N ARG A 165 31.59 21.83 3.97
CA ARG A 165 30.95 23.15 4.04
C ARG A 165 29.74 23.19 3.13
N GLU A 166 28.97 24.27 3.24
CA GLU A 166 27.77 24.45 2.42
C GLU A 166 28.10 24.37 0.93
N VAL A 167 27.28 23.60 0.22
CA VAL A 167 27.36 23.46 -1.23
C VAL A 167 25.99 23.63 -1.87
N GLU A 168 26.02 24.13 -3.10
CA GLU A 168 24.87 24.13 -4.00
C GLU A 168 25.07 23.03 -5.06
N LEU A 169 24.21 22.02 -5.08
CA LEU A 169 24.09 21.11 -6.22
C LEU A 169 23.11 21.71 -7.21
N ILE A 170 23.58 21.99 -8.42
CA ILE A 170 22.84 22.72 -9.45
C ILE A 170 22.63 21.79 -10.64
N PHE A 171 21.36 21.56 -10.96
CA PHE A 171 20.91 20.78 -12.11
C PHE A 171 20.36 21.75 -13.15
N GLU A 172 21.17 22.10 -14.14
CA GLU A 172 20.85 23.09 -15.19
C GLU A 172 20.41 22.41 -16.48
N THR A 173 19.39 22.96 -17.12
CA THR A 173 18.99 22.61 -18.50
C THR A 173 19.02 23.86 -19.38
N LYS A 174 19.54 23.75 -20.60
CA LYS A 174 19.66 24.86 -21.56
C LYS A 174 19.22 24.42 -22.94
N GLY A 175 18.75 25.35 -23.77
CA GLY A 175 18.33 25.06 -25.14
C GLY A 175 16.82 24.94 -25.31
N LYS A 176 16.34 24.23 -26.34
CA LYS A 176 14.91 24.22 -26.71
C LYS A 176 14.28 22.86 -26.42
N GLY A 177 13.13 22.86 -25.74
CA GLY A 177 12.33 21.68 -25.47
C GLY A 177 11.90 21.57 -24.01
N VAL A 178 11.41 20.39 -23.65
CA VAL A 178 10.97 20.00 -22.32
C VAL A 178 11.65 18.70 -21.94
N GLY A 179 11.93 18.49 -20.66
CA GLY A 179 12.48 17.25 -20.15
C GLY A 179 12.37 17.19 -18.64
N ALA A 180 13.10 16.27 -18.03
CA ALA A 180 13.14 16.19 -16.58
C ALA A 180 14.36 15.47 -16.02
N TRP A 181 14.71 15.87 -14.80
CA TRP A 181 15.63 15.15 -13.93
C TRP A 181 14.85 14.17 -13.07
N ILE A 182 15.15 12.89 -13.19
CA ILE A 182 14.46 11.82 -12.48
C ILE A 182 15.35 11.30 -11.34
N ASN A 183 14.77 11.23 -10.14
CA ASN A 183 15.37 10.61 -8.96
C ASN A 183 16.85 10.97 -8.67
N PRO A 184 17.25 12.26 -8.65
CA PRO A 184 18.60 12.63 -8.28
C PRO A 184 18.88 12.31 -6.80
N ARG A 185 20.00 11.61 -6.55
CA ARG A 185 20.33 11.07 -5.22
C ARG A 185 21.83 11.02 -4.97
N LEU A 186 22.20 11.23 -3.72
CA LEU A 186 23.56 11.03 -3.22
C LEU A 186 23.72 9.59 -2.73
N VAL A 187 24.84 8.97 -3.05
CA VAL A 187 25.14 7.57 -2.72
C VAL A 187 26.40 7.51 -1.86
N LYS A 188 26.30 6.96 -0.65
CA LYS A 188 27.46 6.65 0.20
C LYS A 188 27.99 5.24 -0.09
N PRO A 189 29.30 5.00 0.06
CA PRO A 189 29.83 3.64 -0.01
C PRO A 189 29.40 2.89 1.27
N LYS A 190 28.57 1.84 1.12
CA LYS A 190 28.15 0.97 2.23
C LYS A 190 28.70 -0.45 2.06
N LYS A 191 29.01 -1.09 3.19
CA LYS A 191 29.46 -2.49 3.25
C LYS A 191 28.35 -3.50 2.90
N HIS A 192 27.08 -3.18 3.21
CA HIS A 192 25.92 -4.06 2.89
C HIS A 192 24.64 -3.25 2.60
N PRO A 193 23.86 -3.61 1.56
CA PRO A 193 22.53 -3.04 1.31
C PRO A 193 21.44 -3.69 2.17
N ARG A 194 20.51 -2.90 2.71
CA ARG A 194 19.26 -3.40 3.33
C ARG A 194 18.17 -3.48 2.27
N VAL A 195 17.61 -4.67 2.07
CA VAL A 195 16.52 -4.89 1.10
C VAL A 195 15.24 -5.19 1.85
N ILE A 196 14.21 -4.37 1.68
CA ILE A 196 12.88 -4.59 2.23
C ILE A 196 11.94 -4.88 1.06
N VAL A 197 11.30 -6.05 1.07
CA VAL A 197 10.31 -6.43 0.05
C VAL A 197 8.99 -6.73 0.72
N VAL A 198 7.94 -6.01 0.34
CA VAL A 198 6.55 -6.27 0.74
C VAL A 198 5.84 -6.89 -0.46
N ILE A 199 5.25 -8.07 -0.28
CA ILE A 199 4.58 -8.85 -1.32
C ILE A 199 3.12 -9.05 -0.91
N VAL A 200 2.19 -8.38 -1.59
CA VAL A 200 0.75 -8.58 -1.43
C VAL A 200 0.24 -9.54 -2.49
N LEU A 201 -0.49 -10.56 -2.03
CA LEU A 201 -1.12 -11.59 -2.85
C LEU A 201 -2.64 -11.41 -2.81
N ASP A 202 -3.20 -10.65 -3.74
CA ASP A 202 -4.63 -10.32 -3.82
C ASP A 202 -5.39 -11.41 -4.61
N THR A 203 -6.40 -12.12 -4.07
CA THR A 203 -7.13 -12.03 -2.79
C THR A 203 -6.88 -13.27 -1.91
N LEU A 204 -5.68 -13.47 -1.36
CA LEU A 204 -5.29 -14.71 -0.71
C LEU A 204 -6.02 -14.98 0.63
N ARG A 205 -6.84 -16.03 0.66
CA ARG A 205 -7.53 -16.56 1.83
C ARG A 205 -6.56 -17.26 2.78
N TYR A 206 -6.71 -17.02 4.08
CA TYR A 206 -5.92 -17.67 5.13
C TYR A 206 -6.03 -19.20 5.11
N ASP A 207 -7.25 -19.71 5.03
CA ASP A 207 -7.59 -21.14 5.12
C ASP A 207 -7.30 -21.95 3.84
N HIS A 208 -6.93 -21.30 2.73
CA HIS A 208 -6.52 -21.96 1.49
C HIS A 208 -5.00 -22.05 1.34
N THR A 209 -4.23 -21.82 2.40
CA THR A 209 -2.76 -21.91 2.37
C THR A 209 -2.26 -23.13 3.14
N SER A 210 -1.42 -23.95 2.50
CA SER A 210 -0.79 -25.09 3.19
C SER A 210 0.04 -24.66 4.40
N LEU A 211 0.61 -23.44 4.37
CA LEU A 211 1.25 -22.78 5.51
C LEU A 211 0.44 -22.84 6.82
N TYR A 212 -0.89 -22.68 6.76
CA TYR A 212 -1.76 -22.70 7.94
C TYR A 212 -2.49 -24.03 8.12
N GLY A 213 -2.10 -25.08 7.39
CA GLY A 213 -2.65 -26.43 7.52
C GLY A 213 -3.73 -26.78 6.50
N TYR A 214 -3.87 -26.02 5.41
CA TYR A 214 -4.74 -26.43 4.31
C TYR A 214 -4.27 -27.76 3.72
N SER A 215 -5.19 -28.66 3.41
CA SER A 215 -4.87 -30.03 3.00
C SER A 215 -4.17 -30.13 1.64
N ARG A 216 -4.35 -29.12 0.77
CA ARG A 216 -3.71 -29.02 -0.54
C ARG A 216 -2.42 -28.22 -0.45
N ALA A 217 -1.38 -28.67 -1.15
CA ALA A 217 -0.07 -28.01 -1.18
C ALA A 217 -0.07 -26.72 -2.03
N THR A 218 -0.81 -25.71 -1.60
CA THR A 218 -1.00 -24.44 -2.32
C THR A 218 0.12 -23.43 -2.08
N THR A 219 0.82 -23.47 -0.93
CA THR A 219 1.88 -22.50 -0.59
C THR A 219 3.20 -23.13 -0.10
N PRO A 220 3.78 -24.09 -0.84
CA PRO A 220 5.00 -24.79 -0.43
C PRO A 220 6.24 -23.90 -0.30
N VAL A 221 6.31 -22.76 -0.99
CA VAL A 221 7.38 -21.77 -0.77
C VAL A 221 7.18 -21.07 0.57
N LEU A 222 5.96 -20.60 0.87
CA LEU A 222 5.69 -19.97 2.17
C LEU A 222 5.91 -20.93 3.34
N GLU A 223 5.55 -22.22 3.19
CA GLU A 223 5.87 -23.25 4.19
C GLU A 223 7.37 -23.34 4.46
N ARG A 224 8.21 -23.36 3.41
CA ARG A 224 9.67 -23.34 3.60
C ARG A 224 10.17 -22.02 4.18
N LEU A 225 9.62 -20.90 3.74
CA LEU A 225 10.01 -19.57 4.23
C LEU A 225 9.64 -19.38 5.71
N SER A 226 8.57 -20.03 6.18
CA SER A 226 8.13 -19.97 7.58
C SER A 226 9.19 -20.44 8.58
N GLN A 227 10.06 -21.36 8.18
CA GLN A 227 11.19 -21.86 9.00
C GLN A 227 12.24 -20.78 9.30
N GLU A 228 12.19 -19.68 8.55
CA GLU A 228 13.12 -18.56 8.62
C GLU A 228 12.42 -17.24 9.02
N ALA A 229 11.12 -17.30 9.37
CA ALA A 229 10.26 -16.13 9.51
C ALA A 229 9.38 -16.19 10.77
N VAL A 230 8.73 -15.07 11.06
CA VAL A 230 7.60 -14.97 11.98
C VAL A 230 6.32 -15.22 11.19
N VAL A 231 5.49 -16.13 11.68
CA VAL A 231 4.20 -16.47 11.05
C VAL A 231 3.07 -15.94 11.92
N PHE A 232 2.29 -15.01 11.38
CA PHE A 232 1.15 -14.45 12.08
C PHE A 232 -0.07 -15.35 11.86
N ARG A 233 -0.57 -15.96 12.94
CA ARG A 233 -1.77 -16.82 12.90
C ARG A 233 -3.08 -16.06 13.08
N ASN A 234 -2.99 -14.82 13.59
CA ASN A 234 -4.12 -13.95 13.89
C ASN A 234 -3.88 -12.55 13.31
N ALA A 235 -3.79 -12.48 11.98
CA ALA A 235 -3.69 -11.22 11.24
C ALA A 235 -5.00 -10.91 10.51
N TYR A 236 -5.45 -9.66 10.59
CA TYR A 236 -6.71 -9.20 10.02
C TYR A 236 -6.51 -7.90 9.23
N THR A 237 -7.31 -7.71 8.19
CA THR A 237 -7.39 -6.45 7.45
C THR A 237 -8.50 -5.55 8.01
N THR A 238 -8.51 -4.27 7.63
CA THR A 238 -9.49 -3.27 8.11
C THR A 238 -10.80 -3.30 7.34
N THR A 239 -10.87 -4.03 6.23
CA THR A 239 -12.03 -4.11 5.32
C THR A 239 -11.89 -5.30 4.37
N SER A 240 -12.92 -5.62 3.60
CA SER A 240 -12.94 -6.81 2.73
C SER A 240 -12.73 -6.52 1.24
N TRP A 241 -12.08 -5.41 0.87
CA TRP A 241 -11.77 -5.11 -0.54
C TRP A 241 -10.52 -4.26 -0.76
N THR A 242 -9.95 -4.35 -1.97
CA THR A 242 -8.57 -3.98 -2.29
C THR A 242 -8.19 -2.54 -1.97
N LEU A 243 -8.92 -1.55 -2.48
CA LEU A 243 -8.51 -0.13 -2.42
C LEU A 243 -8.25 0.31 -0.97
N PRO A 244 -9.24 0.30 -0.06
CA PRO A 244 -9.02 0.74 1.31
C PRO A 244 -8.11 -0.16 2.14
N ALA A 245 -8.11 -1.47 1.91
CA ALA A 245 -7.15 -2.35 2.58
C ALA A 245 -5.72 -1.91 2.30
N HIS A 246 -5.42 -1.56 1.05
CA HIS A 246 -4.13 -1.00 0.67
C HIS A 246 -3.89 0.42 1.22
N VAL A 247 -4.90 1.30 1.28
CA VAL A 247 -4.74 2.61 1.94
C VAL A 247 -4.35 2.40 3.40
N SER A 248 -4.97 1.45 4.11
CA SER A 248 -4.62 1.08 5.48
C SER A 248 -3.19 0.55 5.59
N LEU A 249 -2.79 -0.35 4.66
CA LEU A 249 -1.43 -0.87 4.59
C LEU A 249 -0.37 0.23 4.37
N PHE A 250 -0.65 1.25 3.56
CA PHE A 250 0.35 2.27 3.24
C PHE A 250 0.39 3.41 4.26
N SER A 251 -0.73 3.72 4.90
CA SER A 251 -0.86 4.86 5.82
C SER A 251 -0.77 4.48 7.30
N GLY A 252 -0.92 3.19 7.63
CA GLY A 252 -1.05 2.74 9.03
C GLY A 252 -2.39 3.15 9.69
N LYS A 253 -3.33 3.69 8.90
CA LYS A 253 -4.62 4.20 9.37
C LYS A 253 -5.74 3.21 9.14
N ASN A 254 -6.72 3.21 10.03
CA ASN A 254 -7.97 2.48 9.84
C ASN A 254 -8.87 3.17 8.81
N LEU A 255 -9.90 2.45 8.35
CA LEU A 255 -10.85 2.93 7.35
C LEU A 255 -11.52 4.26 7.76
N ASP A 256 -11.86 4.39 9.04
CA ASP A 256 -12.46 5.60 9.62
C ASP A 256 -11.52 6.79 9.69
N GLU A 257 -10.22 6.55 9.76
CA GLU A 257 -9.20 7.58 9.83
C GLU A 257 -8.79 8.08 8.44
N HIS A 258 -8.73 7.20 7.43
CA HIS A 258 -8.31 7.58 6.08
C HIS A 258 -9.48 7.92 5.14
N GLY A 259 -10.69 7.42 5.40
CA GLY A 259 -11.93 7.84 4.74
C GLY A 259 -12.09 7.45 3.26
N VAL A 260 -11.25 6.54 2.75
CA VAL A 260 -11.34 6.04 1.36
C VAL A 260 -12.26 4.84 1.37
N VAL A 261 -13.43 4.95 0.77
CA VAL A 261 -14.50 3.95 0.87
C VAL A 261 -15.26 3.71 -0.43
N THR A 262 -15.03 4.55 -1.44
CA THR A 262 -15.61 4.44 -2.77
C THR A 262 -14.54 4.31 -3.86
N PRO A 263 -14.86 3.73 -5.03
CA PRO A 263 -13.95 3.74 -6.19
C PRO A 263 -13.52 5.13 -6.66
N ASN A 264 -14.27 6.18 -6.30
CA ASN A 264 -13.98 7.55 -6.68
C ASN A 264 -13.07 8.25 -5.65
N ASP A 265 -12.90 7.67 -4.47
CA ASP A 265 -12.09 8.25 -3.42
C ASP A 265 -10.60 8.11 -3.73
N ARG A 266 -9.80 9.00 -3.13
CA ARG A 266 -8.36 9.11 -3.32
C ARG A 266 -7.68 9.27 -1.98
N ILE A 267 -6.42 8.84 -1.87
CA ILE A 267 -5.64 8.93 -0.64
C ILE A 267 -5.36 10.41 -0.32
N SER A 268 -5.76 10.86 0.88
CA SER A 268 -5.47 12.22 1.37
C SER A 268 -3.98 12.48 1.53
N THR A 269 -3.50 13.67 1.17
CA THR A 269 -2.08 14.07 1.40
C THR A 269 -1.83 14.70 2.77
N GLU A 270 -2.83 14.74 3.65
CA GLU A 270 -2.68 15.27 5.02
C GLU A 270 -1.81 14.38 5.91
N TYR A 271 -1.53 13.14 5.50
CA TYR A 271 -0.63 12.21 6.18
C TYR A 271 0.33 11.57 5.18
N PRO A 272 1.56 11.23 5.61
CA PRO A 272 2.53 10.53 4.77
C PRO A 272 2.16 9.05 4.62
N LEU A 273 2.58 8.44 3.52
CA LEU A 273 2.62 6.98 3.36
C LEU A 273 4.00 6.43 3.75
N ILE A 274 4.07 5.15 4.11
CA ILE A 274 5.32 4.45 4.47
C ILE A 274 6.41 4.61 3.40
N ALA A 275 6.04 4.59 2.11
CA ALA A 275 6.98 4.77 1.00
C ALA A 275 7.61 6.17 1.01
N GLU A 276 6.87 7.21 1.41
CA GLU A 276 7.37 8.58 1.51
C GLU A 276 8.37 8.73 2.65
N ILE A 277 8.13 8.00 3.76
CA ILE A 277 9.08 7.92 4.88
C ILE A 277 10.38 7.29 4.40
N PHE A 278 10.33 6.12 3.74
CA PHE A 278 11.52 5.47 3.19
C PHE A 278 12.25 6.35 2.17
N GLN A 279 11.53 6.99 1.26
CA GLN A 279 12.11 7.89 0.28
C GLN A 279 12.88 9.04 0.94
N ARG A 280 12.26 9.71 1.94
CA ARG A 280 12.88 10.83 2.66
C ARG A 280 14.19 10.42 3.33
N GLU A 281 14.27 9.17 3.76
CA GLU A 281 15.35 8.59 4.54
C GLU A 281 16.38 7.88 3.64
N GLY A 282 16.32 8.15 2.33
CA GLY A 282 17.35 7.77 1.37
C GLY A 282 17.21 6.37 0.77
N TYR A 283 16.10 5.69 1.02
CA TYR A 283 15.82 4.42 0.37
C TYR A 283 15.43 4.65 -1.09
N VAL A 284 15.88 3.72 -1.91
CA VAL A 284 15.32 3.52 -3.25
C VAL A 284 13.95 2.85 -3.08
N THR A 285 12.90 3.50 -3.55
CA THR A 285 11.53 3.03 -3.43
C THR A 285 10.97 2.66 -4.79
N ALA A 286 10.55 1.40 -4.93
CA ALA A 286 9.93 0.91 -6.16
C ALA A 286 8.67 0.10 -5.90
N ALA A 287 7.71 0.18 -6.81
CA ALA A 287 6.49 -0.62 -6.78
C ALA A 287 6.23 -1.27 -8.15
N PHE A 288 5.94 -2.57 -8.14
CA PHE A 288 5.54 -3.33 -9.32
C PHE A 288 4.24 -4.05 -9.02
N THR A 289 3.16 -3.65 -9.69
CA THR A 289 1.82 -4.05 -9.30
C THR A 289 0.99 -4.60 -10.46
N GLY A 290 -0.17 -5.14 -10.12
CA GLY A 290 -1.18 -5.60 -11.08
C GLY A 290 -2.04 -4.50 -11.69
N GLY A 291 -1.96 -3.26 -11.19
CA GLY A 291 -2.85 -2.16 -11.57
C GLY A 291 -4.14 -2.15 -10.73
N GLY A 292 -5.29 -1.93 -11.35
CA GLY A 292 -6.59 -2.07 -10.67
C GLY A 292 -6.82 -1.04 -9.56
N PHE A 293 -7.24 -1.50 -8.39
CA PHE A 293 -7.56 -0.64 -7.24
C PHE A 293 -6.34 -0.12 -6.47
N ILE A 294 -5.14 -0.41 -6.97
CA ILE A 294 -3.87 0.15 -6.48
C ILE A 294 -3.16 0.93 -7.58
N ASP A 295 -3.92 1.50 -8.50
CA ASP A 295 -3.39 2.37 -9.55
C ASP A 295 -2.78 3.67 -8.99
N ASP A 296 -1.84 4.28 -9.73
CA ASP A 296 -1.22 5.53 -9.30
C ASP A 296 -2.22 6.68 -9.22
N SER A 297 -3.32 6.63 -9.98
CA SER A 297 -4.42 7.58 -9.91
C SER A 297 -5.11 7.63 -8.55
N TYR A 298 -4.98 6.62 -7.68
CA TYR A 298 -5.49 6.62 -6.30
C TYR A 298 -4.56 7.33 -5.31
N GLY A 299 -3.33 7.64 -5.71
CA GLY A 299 -2.29 8.25 -4.87
C GLY A 299 -1.25 7.26 -4.36
N PHE A 300 -1.28 5.97 -4.75
CA PHE A 300 -0.31 4.98 -4.26
C PHE A 300 1.12 5.19 -4.75
N ALA A 301 1.33 5.95 -5.83
CA ALA A 301 2.67 6.23 -6.35
C ALA A 301 3.47 7.23 -5.50
N ARG A 302 2.82 7.86 -4.52
CA ARG A 302 3.44 8.75 -3.54
C ARG A 302 4.55 8.04 -2.78
N GLY A 303 5.71 8.68 -2.70
CA GLY A 303 6.88 8.10 -2.05
C GLY A 303 7.62 7.06 -2.89
N PHE A 304 7.06 6.62 -4.03
CA PHE A 304 7.72 5.71 -4.96
C PHE A 304 8.40 6.47 -6.10
N GLN A 305 9.71 6.27 -6.19
CA GLN A 305 10.54 6.81 -7.26
C GLN A 305 10.28 6.10 -8.59
N VAL A 306 9.90 4.83 -8.52
CA VAL A 306 9.41 4.03 -9.65
C VAL A 306 8.11 3.35 -9.25
N TYR A 307 7.03 3.64 -9.97
CA TYR A 307 5.74 3.00 -9.77
C TYR A 307 5.26 2.42 -11.10
N SER A 308 5.10 1.11 -11.17
CA SER A 308 4.65 0.44 -12.39
C SER A 308 3.40 -0.38 -12.10
N ASN A 309 2.28 0.05 -12.67
CA ASN A 309 0.92 -0.50 -12.54
C ASN A 309 0.51 -1.45 -13.67
N THR A 310 1.31 -1.54 -14.73
CA THR A 310 1.14 -2.45 -15.87
C THR A 310 1.83 -3.85 -15.77
N PRO A 311 2.85 -4.09 -14.91
CA PRO A 311 3.59 -5.34 -14.86
C PRO A 311 2.73 -6.56 -14.62
N GLY A 312 1.78 -6.52 -13.69
CA GLY A 312 0.94 -7.69 -13.42
C GLY A 312 -0.16 -7.87 -14.46
N ARG A 313 -0.69 -6.78 -15.07
CA ARG A 313 -1.97 -6.73 -15.81
C ARG A 313 -3.05 -7.50 -15.05
N ALA A 314 -3.93 -6.79 -14.33
CA ALA A 314 -5.10 -7.40 -13.70
C ALA A 314 -5.75 -8.42 -14.64
N PHE A 315 -6.12 -9.58 -14.09
CA PHE A 315 -6.75 -10.69 -14.84
C PHE A 315 -5.86 -11.41 -15.89
N SER A 316 -4.53 -11.20 -15.87
CA SER A 316 -3.58 -12.00 -16.66
C SER A 316 -3.31 -13.36 -16.02
N MET A 317 -3.15 -14.40 -16.85
CA MET A 317 -2.85 -15.77 -16.40
C MET A 317 -1.46 -15.91 -15.75
N ASN A 318 -0.53 -15.01 -16.05
CA ASN A 318 0.85 -15.02 -15.55
C ASN A 318 1.22 -13.73 -14.78
N SER A 319 0.25 -13.11 -14.10
CA SER A 319 0.43 -11.85 -13.38
C SER A 319 1.62 -11.90 -12.42
N ALA A 320 1.73 -12.95 -11.61
CA ALA A 320 2.77 -13.10 -10.59
C ALA A 320 4.19 -13.14 -11.19
N GLU A 321 4.36 -13.87 -12.29
CA GLU A 321 5.65 -14.00 -12.99
C GLU A 321 6.09 -12.66 -13.62
N ARG A 322 5.14 -11.92 -14.21
CA ARG A 322 5.45 -10.62 -14.82
C ARG A 322 5.87 -9.61 -13.75
N VAL A 323 5.19 -9.56 -12.60
CA VAL A 323 5.60 -8.72 -11.45
C VAL A 323 7.02 -9.07 -11.01
N PHE A 324 7.35 -10.36 -10.86
CA PHE A 324 8.70 -10.79 -10.51
C PHE A 324 9.75 -10.35 -11.56
N ASN A 325 9.46 -10.48 -12.86
CA ASN A 325 10.41 -10.11 -13.91
C ASN A 325 10.73 -8.61 -13.88
N HIS A 326 9.75 -7.74 -13.61
CA HIS A 326 10.00 -6.32 -13.43
C HIS A 326 10.84 -6.03 -12.18
N PHE A 327 10.55 -6.69 -11.06
CA PHE A 327 11.38 -6.63 -9.85
C PHE A 327 12.84 -7.02 -10.12
N LYS A 328 13.05 -8.19 -10.76
CA LYS A 328 14.37 -8.72 -11.11
C LYS A 328 15.15 -7.72 -11.98
N ASN A 329 14.51 -7.20 -13.02
CA ASN A 329 15.14 -6.24 -13.94
C ASN A 329 15.53 -4.95 -13.21
N TYR A 330 14.64 -4.46 -12.33
CA TYR A 330 14.90 -3.28 -11.53
C TYR A 330 16.08 -3.49 -10.57
N ILE A 331 16.06 -4.53 -9.73
CA ILE A 331 17.12 -4.76 -8.74
C ILE A 331 18.47 -5.05 -9.41
N ASN A 332 18.51 -5.67 -10.59
CA ASN A 332 19.76 -5.85 -11.34
C ASN A 332 20.46 -4.52 -11.68
N GLY A 333 19.70 -3.44 -11.89
CA GLY A 333 20.22 -2.12 -12.21
C GLY A 333 20.70 -1.30 -11.00
N PHE A 334 20.32 -1.68 -9.77
CA PHE A 334 20.66 -0.93 -8.56
C PHE A 334 21.79 -1.61 -7.77
N ARG A 335 22.94 -0.91 -7.64
CA ARG A 335 24.06 -1.34 -6.80
C ARG A 335 24.16 -0.49 -5.53
N GLY A 336 24.41 -1.12 -4.39
CA GLY A 336 24.87 -0.47 -3.15
C GLY A 336 23.88 0.39 -2.36
N ASN A 337 22.58 0.35 -2.66
CA ASN A 337 21.57 1.16 -1.97
C ASN A 337 20.63 0.32 -1.11
N ASP A 338 20.09 0.94 -0.06
CA ASP A 338 18.96 0.39 0.67
C ASP A 338 17.71 0.55 -0.20
N VAL A 339 16.90 -0.52 -0.29
CA VAL A 339 15.74 -0.55 -1.20
C VAL A 339 14.51 -0.97 -0.43
N PHE A 340 13.42 -0.22 -0.62
CA PHE A 340 12.07 -0.58 -0.22
C PHE A 340 11.25 -0.89 -1.47
N VAL A 341 10.82 -2.14 -1.61
CA VAL A 341 10.06 -2.60 -2.78
C VAL A 341 8.70 -3.10 -2.37
N PHE A 342 7.67 -2.64 -3.09
CA PHE A 342 6.32 -3.18 -3.01
C PHE A 342 5.99 -4.01 -4.26
N LEU A 343 5.54 -5.25 -4.07
CA LEU A 343 5.12 -6.16 -5.12
C LEU A 343 3.66 -6.55 -4.87
N HIS A 344 2.83 -6.48 -5.90
CA HIS A 344 1.43 -6.87 -5.82
C HIS A 344 0.99 -7.64 -7.04
N THR A 345 0.19 -8.69 -6.86
CA THR A 345 -0.38 -9.47 -7.97
C THR A 345 -1.85 -9.81 -7.73
N TYR A 346 -2.64 -9.77 -8.81
CA TYR A 346 -4.03 -10.24 -8.90
C TYR A 346 -4.13 -11.70 -9.38
N GLN A 347 -3.11 -12.51 -9.15
CA GLN A 347 -2.98 -13.83 -9.80
C GLN A 347 -4.13 -14.78 -9.46
N MET A 348 -4.60 -14.73 -8.22
CA MET A 348 -5.68 -15.57 -7.69
C MET A 348 -7.02 -14.83 -7.60
N HIS A 349 -7.08 -13.53 -7.92
CA HIS A 349 -8.34 -12.80 -8.03
C HIS A 349 -9.22 -13.38 -9.16
N ALA A 350 -10.54 -13.26 -9.04
CA ALA A 350 -11.48 -13.53 -10.12
C ALA A 350 -10.99 -12.89 -11.44
N PRO A 351 -10.94 -13.60 -12.58
CA PRO A 351 -11.62 -14.86 -12.85
C PRO A 351 -10.76 -16.13 -12.69
N TYR A 352 -9.91 -16.18 -11.65
CA TYR A 352 -9.22 -17.40 -11.19
C TYR A 352 -8.39 -18.08 -12.29
N LYS A 353 -7.58 -17.29 -12.99
CA LYS A 353 -6.76 -17.81 -14.09
C LYS A 353 -5.44 -18.37 -13.57
N ALA A 354 -5.17 -19.62 -13.88
CA ALA A 354 -3.88 -20.26 -13.64
C ALA A 354 -3.40 -21.05 -14.88
N PRO A 355 -2.08 -21.21 -15.10
CA PRO A 355 -1.60 -22.05 -16.18
C PRO A 355 -1.93 -23.54 -15.94
N ARG A 356 -2.24 -24.27 -17.03
CA ARG A 356 -2.69 -25.67 -16.98
C ARG A 356 -1.81 -26.59 -16.13
N LYS A 357 -0.49 -26.44 -16.19
CA LYS A 357 0.47 -27.25 -15.41
C LYS A 357 0.31 -27.10 -13.89
N TYR A 358 -0.24 -25.98 -13.42
CA TYR A 358 -0.50 -25.74 -12.00
C TYR A 358 -1.88 -26.23 -11.60
N ILE A 359 -2.87 -26.08 -12.48
CA ILE A 359 -4.20 -26.66 -12.27
C ILE A 359 -4.09 -28.19 -12.12
N ALA A 360 -3.32 -28.84 -13.01
CA ALA A 360 -3.08 -30.29 -12.96
C ALA A 360 -2.32 -30.77 -11.70
N GLN A 361 -1.68 -29.87 -10.94
CA GLN A 361 -1.05 -30.21 -9.65
C GLN A 361 -2.04 -30.13 -8.48
N ILE A 362 -3.15 -29.41 -8.64
CA ILE A 362 -4.19 -29.25 -7.61
C ILE A 362 -5.31 -30.25 -7.82
N SER A 363 -5.75 -30.44 -9.07
CA SER A 363 -6.90 -31.26 -9.40
C SER A 363 -6.65 -32.02 -10.69
N GLN A 364 -6.88 -33.33 -10.67
CA GLN A 364 -6.83 -34.20 -11.85
C GLN A 364 -8.15 -34.18 -12.63
N ASP A 365 -9.22 -33.65 -12.03
CA ASP A 365 -10.60 -33.71 -12.53
C ASP A 365 -11.05 -32.40 -13.22
N VAL A 366 -10.16 -31.69 -13.93
CA VAL A 366 -10.45 -30.37 -14.54
C VAL A 366 -11.37 -30.45 -15.78
N HIS A 367 -12.14 -31.53 -15.95
CA HIS A 367 -12.85 -31.84 -17.19
C HIS A 367 -14.33 -31.43 -17.21
N THR A 368 -14.89 -30.87 -16.14
CA THR A 368 -16.31 -30.48 -16.10
C THR A 368 -16.49 -28.96 -16.21
N ASN A 369 -17.33 -28.51 -17.15
CA ASN A 369 -17.94 -27.17 -17.24
C ASN A 369 -17.10 -25.88 -17.03
N LEU A 370 -15.83 -25.83 -17.43
CA LEU A 370 -15.01 -24.59 -17.39
C LEU A 370 -15.68 -23.37 -18.06
N LYS A 371 -16.49 -23.60 -19.10
CA LYS A 371 -17.24 -22.53 -19.80
C LYS A 371 -18.35 -21.96 -18.91
N GLY A 372 -19.13 -22.81 -18.24
CA GLY A 372 -20.18 -22.38 -17.32
C GLY A 372 -19.62 -21.60 -16.13
N VAL A 373 -18.55 -22.10 -15.51
CA VAL A 373 -17.87 -21.40 -14.41
C VAL A 373 -17.32 -20.03 -14.85
N ARG A 374 -16.72 -19.93 -16.03
CA ARG A 374 -16.25 -18.63 -16.55
C ARG A 374 -17.38 -17.66 -16.86
N ASN A 375 -18.51 -18.17 -17.36
CA ASN A 375 -19.69 -17.34 -17.59
C ASN A 375 -20.25 -16.80 -16.27
N PHE A 376 -20.35 -17.66 -15.25
CA PHE A 376 -20.76 -17.29 -13.91
C PHE A 376 -19.91 -16.14 -13.34
N ILE A 377 -18.58 -16.25 -13.38
CA ILE A 377 -17.69 -15.16 -12.89
C ILE A 377 -17.86 -13.86 -13.71
N ARG A 378 -18.17 -13.97 -15.01
CA ARG A 378 -18.35 -12.79 -15.87
C ARG A 378 -19.66 -12.06 -15.57
N GLU A 379 -20.67 -12.77 -15.08
CA GLU A 379 -22.00 -12.25 -14.75
C GLU A 379 -21.98 -11.60 -13.36
N LYS A 380 -21.34 -10.42 -13.25
CA LYS A 380 -21.07 -9.63 -12.02
C LYS A 380 -22.29 -9.20 -11.17
N HIS A 381 -23.49 -9.71 -11.46
CA HIS A 381 -24.74 -9.33 -10.81
C HIS A 381 -25.42 -10.46 -10.03
N GLU A 382 -24.78 -11.63 -9.95
CA GLU A 382 -25.37 -12.84 -9.37
C GLU A 382 -24.64 -13.30 -8.09
N TYR A 383 -24.28 -12.36 -7.20
CA TYR A 383 -23.56 -12.64 -5.94
C TYR A 383 -24.22 -13.66 -5.03
N TYR A 384 -25.52 -13.93 -5.18
CA TYR A 384 -26.26 -14.90 -4.37
C TYR A 384 -26.63 -16.19 -5.11
N LYS A 385 -26.33 -16.28 -6.41
CA LYS A 385 -26.74 -17.42 -7.22
C LYS A 385 -26.04 -18.69 -6.75
N THR A 386 -26.83 -19.74 -6.57
CA THR A 386 -26.33 -21.08 -6.33
C THR A 386 -25.79 -21.66 -7.64
N ILE A 387 -24.70 -22.42 -7.54
CA ILE A 387 -24.18 -23.26 -8.62
C ILE A 387 -24.01 -24.68 -8.10
N ASP A 388 -23.84 -25.64 -9.01
CA ASP A 388 -23.62 -27.04 -8.64
C ASP A 388 -22.34 -27.20 -7.80
N ALA A 389 -22.33 -28.17 -6.89
CA ALA A 389 -21.19 -28.43 -6.02
C ALA A 389 -19.90 -28.71 -6.80
N LYS A 390 -19.96 -29.35 -7.98
CA LYS A 390 -18.80 -29.60 -8.83
C LYS A 390 -18.27 -28.31 -9.45
N ASP A 391 -19.16 -27.41 -9.89
CA ASP A 391 -18.77 -26.12 -10.45
C ASP A 391 -18.15 -25.20 -9.39
N ARG A 392 -18.69 -25.23 -8.17
CA ARG A 392 -18.09 -24.57 -6.99
C ARG A 392 -16.71 -25.14 -6.68
N GLN A 393 -16.55 -26.47 -6.71
CA GLN A 393 -15.26 -27.09 -6.47
C GLN A 393 -14.24 -26.73 -7.56
N LEU A 394 -14.68 -26.64 -8.82
CA LEU A 394 -13.81 -26.20 -9.92
C LEU A 394 -13.32 -24.76 -9.74
N LEU A 395 -14.17 -23.84 -9.25
CA LEU A 395 -13.75 -22.48 -8.89
C LEU A 395 -12.62 -22.50 -7.85
N ILE A 396 -12.80 -23.29 -6.79
CA ILE A 396 -11.80 -23.46 -5.73
C ILE A 396 -10.50 -24.06 -6.29
N ASP A 397 -10.59 -25.07 -7.16
CA ASP A 397 -9.41 -25.69 -7.79
C ASP A 397 -8.62 -24.70 -8.65
N LEU A 398 -9.33 -23.84 -9.40
CA LEU A 398 -8.71 -22.77 -10.20
C LEU A 398 -8.06 -21.70 -9.32
N TYR A 399 -8.72 -21.32 -8.22
CA TYR A 399 -8.20 -20.40 -7.23
C TYR A 399 -6.93 -20.92 -6.56
N ASP A 400 -6.96 -22.15 -6.04
CA ASP A 400 -5.83 -22.83 -5.41
C ASP A 400 -4.64 -22.99 -6.37
N ALA A 401 -4.91 -23.25 -7.65
CA ALA A 401 -3.87 -23.28 -8.69
C ALA A 401 -3.24 -21.90 -8.91
N GLY A 402 -4.04 -20.83 -8.82
CA GLY A 402 -3.57 -19.44 -8.83
C GLY A 402 -2.68 -19.12 -7.63
N ILE A 403 -3.04 -19.60 -6.44
CA ILE A 403 -2.22 -19.50 -5.21
C ILE A 403 -0.87 -20.19 -5.43
N LEU A 404 -0.88 -21.44 -5.87
CA LEU A 404 0.36 -22.20 -6.12
C LEU A 404 1.24 -21.52 -7.17
N TYR A 405 0.64 -20.93 -8.20
CA TYR A 405 1.38 -20.15 -9.19
C TYR A 405 2.04 -18.93 -8.55
N ALA A 406 1.30 -18.13 -7.77
CA ALA A 406 1.81 -16.92 -7.14
C ALA A 406 2.93 -17.23 -6.13
N ASP A 407 2.73 -18.25 -5.29
CA ASP A 407 3.71 -18.77 -4.33
C ASP A 407 5.03 -19.13 -5.02
N ARG A 408 4.99 -19.86 -6.15
CA ARG A 408 6.23 -20.27 -6.84
C ARG A 408 6.85 -19.19 -7.71
N MET A 409 6.04 -18.44 -8.45
CA MET A 409 6.51 -17.55 -9.52
C MET A 409 6.79 -16.13 -9.06
N LEU A 410 6.18 -15.69 -7.94
CA LEU A 410 6.51 -14.43 -7.31
C LEU A 410 7.34 -14.67 -6.05
N VAL A 411 6.77 -15.24 -4.99
CA VAL A 411 7.47 -15.39 -3.70
C VAL A 411 8.74 -16.22 -3.85
N GLY A 412 8.64 -17.42 -4.45
CA GLY A 412 9.78 -18.33 -4.62
C GLY A 412 10.88 -17.76 -5.49
N ASN A 413 10.51 -17.02 -6.53
CA ASN A 413 11.47 -16.37 -7.42
C ASN A 413 12.15 -15.17 -6.76
N VAL A 414 11.42 -14.35 -5.98
CA VAL A 414 12.03 -13.27 -5.17
C VAL A 414 13.05 -13.85 -4.19
N VAL A 415 12.67 -14.90 -3.44
CA VAL A 415 13.56 -15.57 -2.48
C VAL A 415 14.80 -16.12 -3.19
N ARG A 416 14.64 -16.89 -4.28
CA ARG A 416 15.77 -17.44 -5.06
C ARG A 416 16.67 -16.35 -5.61
N PHE A 417 16.09 -15.28 -6.15
CA PHE A 417 16.85 -14.18 -6.72
C PHE A 417 17.67 -13.45 -5.65
N LEU A 418 17.08 -13.13 -4.51
CA LEU A 418 17.80 -12.51 -3.39
C LEU A 418 18.89 -13.43 -2.83
N LYS A 419 18.65 -14.74 -2.75
CA LYS A 419 19.66 -15.73 -2.34
C LYS A 419 20.82 -15.75 -3.33
N GLY A 420 20.54 -15.82 -4.64
CA GLY A 420 21.56 -15.80 -5.70
C GLY A 420 22.36 -14.50 -5.79
N LYS A 421 21.83 -13.38 -5.27
CA LYS A 421 22.54 -12.10 -5.17
C LYS A 421 23.26 -11.90 -3.82
N GLY A 422 23.18 -12.85 -2.89
CA GLY A 422 23.71 -12.69 -1.53
C GLY A 422 22.98 -11.64 -0.68
N LEU A 423 21.80 -11.18 -1.12
CA LEU A 423 21.02 -10.13 -0.45
C LEU A 423 20.02 -10.69 0.57
N TYR A 424 19.68 -11.97 0.45
CA TYR A 424 18.59 -12.58 1.23
C TYR A 424 18.83 -12.57 2.74
N ARG A 425 20.09 -12.77 3.19
CA ARG A 425 20.41 -12.84 4.62
C ARG A 425 19.97 -11.57 5.34
N ASP A 426 20.29 -10.41 4.79
CA ASP A 426 20.03 -9.11 5.39
C ASP A 426 18.73 -8.47 4.89
N ALA A 427 17.97 -9.17 4.04
CA ALA A 427 16.67 -8.71 3.57
C ALA A 427 15.57 -8.90 4.62
N MET A 428 14.64 -7.94 4.69
CA MET A 428 13.32 -8.14 5.28
C MET A 428 12.34 -8.49 4.16
N ILE A 429 11.56 -9.57 4.33
CA ILE A 429 10.53 -9.97 3.37
C ILE A 429 9.21 -10.10 4.12
N VAL A 430 8.23 -9.30 3.74
CA VAL A 430 6.86 -9.34 4.24
C VAL A 430 5.99 -9.93 3.15
N VAL A 431 5.28 -11.02 3.43
CA VAL A 431 4.27 -11.58 2.53
C VAL A 431 2.92 -11.55 3.24
N LEU A 432 1.91 -10.98 2.59
CA LEU A 432 0.58 -10.85 3.15
C LEU A 432 -0.50 -10.91 2.08
N SER A 433 -1.75 -10.98 2.52
CA SER A 433 -2.91 -10.60 1.70
C SER A 433 -3.45 -9.24 2.12
N ASP A 434 -4.14 -8.55 1.22
CA ASP A 434 -4.92 -7.37 1.53
C ASP A 434 -6.30 -7.74 2.09
N HIS A 435 -6.93 -8.78 1.55
CA HIS A 435 -8.13 -9.44 2.05
C HIS A 435 -8.24 -10.87 1.47
N GLY A 436 -9.30 -11.61 1.80
CA GLY A 436 -9.58 -12.93 1.23
C GLY A 436 -10.70 -12.93 0.20
N GLU A 437 -11.34 -14.08 0.00
CA GLU A 437 -12.29 -14.36 -1.08
C GLU A 437 -13.41 -15.27 -0.57
N GLU A 438 -14.66 -15.07 -0.98
CA GLU A 438 -15.78 -15.93 -0.63
C GLU A 438 -16.13 -16.89 -1.78
N PHE A 439 -16.30 -18.16 -1.45
CA PHE A 439 -16.72 -19.22 -2.36
C PHE A 439 -18.04 -19.81 -1.88
N TYR A 440 -19.06 -18.97 -1.68
CA TYR A 440 -20.38 -19.37 -1.16
C TYR A 440 -20.38 -19.88 0.27
N ASP A 441 -19.37 -19.52 1.05
CA ASP A 441 -19.24 -19.90 2.46
C ASP A 441 -20.45 -19.41 3.29
N HIS A 442 -20.91 -18.19 3.04
CA HIS A 442 -22.08 -17.57 3.67
C HIS A 442 -23.11 -17.13 2.63
N HIS A 443 -23.25 -17.94 1.57
CA HIS A 443 -24.20 -17.74 0.47
C HIS A 443 -23.92 -16.52 -0.42
N SER A 444 -22.66 -16.06 -0.44
CA SER A 444 -22.19 -15.05 -1.39
C SER A 444 -20.87 -15.41 -2.08
N TRP A 445 -20.51 -14.66 -3.11
CA TRP A 445 -19.31 -14.90 -3.91
C TRP A 445 -18.42 -13.67 -3.96
N GLU A 446 -17.12 -13.89 -4.15
CA GLU A 446 -16.09 -12.86 -4.27
C GLU A 446 -15.88 -12.11 -2.94
N HIS A 447 -15.75 -10.78 -2.94
CA HIS A 447 -15.38 -9.99 -1.77
C HIS A 447 -16.04 -8.61 -1.76
N GLY A 448 -15.74 -7.77 -0.76
CA GLY A 448 -16.27 -6.41 -0.65
C GLY A 448 -17.73 -6.29 -0.20
N HIS A 449 -18.29 -7.33 0.41
CA HIS A 449 -19.71 -7.40 0.76
C HIS A 449 -20.01 -8.01 2.16
N THR A 450 -19.13 -8.85 2.71
CA THR A 450 -19.22 -9.36 4.09
C THR A 450 -17.96 -9.03 4.90
N LEU A 451 -17.98 -9.32 6.20
CA LEU A 451 -16.83 -9.17 7.11
C LEU A 451 -16.47 -10.49 7.81
N TYR A 452 -16.87 -11.64 7.25
CA TYR A 452 -16.50 -12.95 7.79
C TYR A 452 -15.01 -13.25 7.60
N LYS A 453 -14.48 -14.18 8.39
CA LYS A 453 -13.05 -14.53 8.42
C LYS A 453 -12.47 -14.90 7.06
N GLU A 454 -13.21 -15.54 6.16
CA GLU A 454 -12.72 -15.84 4.81
C GLU A 454 -12.36 -14.59 4.01
N LEU A 455 -12.95 -13.43 4.33
CA LEU A 455 -12.61 -12.15 3.70
C LEU A 455 -11.62 -11.32 4.52
N ILE A 456 -11.69 -11.34 5.85
CA ILE A 456 -10.96 -10.36 6.68
C ILE A 456 -9.74 -10.95 7.40
N LYS A 457 -9.63 -12.27 7.53
CA LYS A 457 -8.46 -12.92 8.13
C LYS A 457 -7.46 -13.23 7.02
N ILE A 458 -6.27 -12.66 7.14
CA ILE A 458 -5.26 -12.67 6.07
C ILE A 458 -4.04 -13.50 6.47
N PRO A 459 -3.39 -14.19 5.51
CA PRO A 459 -2.01 -14.60 5.65
C PRO A 459 -1.11 -13.40 5.94
N LEU A 460 -0.18 -13.60 6.87
CA LEU A 460 0.90 -12.65 7.13
C LEU A 460 2.13 -13.40 7.63
N LEU A 461 3.24 -13.19 6.95
CA LEU A 461 4.54 -13.76 7.26
C LEU A 461 5.61 -12.68 7.12
N VAL A 462 6.52 -12.60 8.09
CA VAL A 462 7.62 -11.64 8.10
C VAL A 462 8.95 -12.35 8.32
N LYS A 463 9.77 -12.43 7.28
CA LYS A 463 11.18 -12.83 7.38
C LYS A 463 11.98 -11.60 7.78
N TYR A 464 12.59 -11.66 8.96
CA TYR A 464 13.47 -10.60 9.48
C TYR A 464 14.91 -10.77 8.96
N PRO A 465 15.70 -9.69 8.87
CA PRO A 465 17.14 -9.77 8.65
C PRO A 465 17.78 -10.77 9.62
N GLN A 466 18.68 -11.61 9.07
CA GLN A 466 19.38 -12.69 9.76
C GLN A 466 18.47 -13.73 10.41
N ASN A 467 17.18 -13.77 10.04
CA ASN A 467 16.16 -14.67 10.56
C ASN A 467 16.03 -14.58 12.09
N ARG A 468 16.39 -13.43 12.69
CA ARG A 468 16.62 -13.32 14.13
C ARG A 468 15.37 -13.45 15.01
N LYS A 469 14.18 -13.27 14.42
CA LYS A 469 12.87 -13.43 15.07
C LYS A 469 12.16 -14.72 14.66
N LYS A 470 12.84 -15.64 13.95
CA LYS A 470 12.19 -16.85 13.43
C LYS A 470 11.50 -17.63 14.56
N GLY A 471 10.28 -18.10 14.32
CA GLY A 471 9.53 -18.90 15.29
C GLY A 471 8.92 -18.13 16.47
N GLU A 472 9.07 -16.80 16.55
CA GLU A 472 8.35 -16.01 17.57
C GLU A 472 6.83 -16.16 17.42
N GLU A 473 6.15 -16.32 18.55
CA GLU A 473 4.70 -16.31 18.59
C GLU A 473 4.16 -14.89 18.44
N THR A 474 3.05 -14.76 17.71
CA THR A 474 2.45 -13.45 17.43
C THR A 474 1.09 -13.31 18.09
N ALA A 475 0.83 -12.13 18.66
CA ALA A 475 -0.50 -11.74 19.10
C ALA A 475 -1.40 -11.31 17.92
N LEU A 476 -2.56 -10.74 18.24
CA LEU A 476 -3.49 -10.17 17.28
C LEU A 476 -2.84 -9.00 16.51
N ALA A 477 -2.80 -9.10 15.19
CA ALA A 477 -2.23 -8.12 14.28
C ALA A 477 -3.27 -7.60 13.28
N SER A 478 -3.12 -6.34 12.90
CA SER A 478 -3.86 -5.64 11.86
C SER A 478 -2.93 -5.33 10.69
N ILE A 479 -3.48 -5.25 9.49
CA ILE A 479 -2.77 -4.72 8.30
C ILE A 479 -2.17 -3.32 8.57
N THR A 480 -2.75 -2.55 9.49
CA THR A 480 -2.26 -1.22 9.91
C THR A 480 -0.99 -1.26 10.76
N ASP A 481 -0.65 -2.40 11.38
CA ASP A 481 0.60 -2.53 12.16
C ASP A 481 1.83 -2.70 11.26
N ILE A 482 1.62 -3.16 10.02
CA ILE A 482 2.68 -3.58 9.12
C ILE A 482 3.65 -2.44 8.80
N PRO A 483 3.20 -1.20 8.53
CA PRO A 483 4.10 -0.07 8.41
C PRO A 483 5.01 0.14 9.60
N ALA A 484 4.46 0.13 10.81
CA ALA A 484 5.24 0.34 12.02
C ALA A 484 6.24 -0.81 12.23
N ILE A 485 5.84 -2.06 12.02
CA ILE A 485 6.74 -3.23 12.07
C ILE A 485 7.93 -3.06 11.12
N ILE A 486 7.69 -2.59 9.89
CA ILE A 486 8.74 -2.37 8.89
C ILE A 486 9.63 -1.18 9.27
N LEU A 487 9.04 -0.08 9.76
CA LEU A 487 9.76 1.13 10.14
C LEU A 487 10.65 0.90 11.36
N GLU A 488 10.13 0.28 12.42
CA GLU A 488 10.87 -0.15 13.61
C GLU A 488 12.07 -1.02 13.22
N GLU A 489 11.83 -2.02 12.38
CA GLU A 489 12.85 -2.94 11.90
C GLU A 489 13.96 -2.24 11.11
N SER A 490 13.57 -1.28 10.27
CA SER A 490 14.50 -0.53 9.45
C SER A 490 15.33 0.50 10.25
N GLY A 491 14.88 0.88 11.45
CA GLY A 491 15.46 1.94 12.26
C GLY A 491 15.30 3.34 11.66
N VAL A 492 14.37 3.49 10.71
CA VAL A 492 14.05 4.76 10.07
C VAL A 492 13.19 5.61 11.03
N PRO A 493 13.46 6.91 11.22
CA PRO A 493 12.60 7.77 12.04
C PRO A 493 11.20 7.97 11.44
N TYR A 494 10.16 7.81 12.26
CA TYR A 494 8.76 8.01 11.89
C TYR A 494 7.94 8.60 13.04
N ASP A 495 6.71 9.04 12.73
CA ASP A 495 5.74 9.50 13.71
C ASP A 495 4.92 8.32 14.25
N GLU A 496 5.20 7.90 15.47
CA GLU A 496 4.50 6.81 16.16
C GLU A 496 3.00 7.10 16.39
N MET A 497 2.58 8.37 16.38
CA MET A 497 1.15 8.70 16.45
C MET A 497 0.42 8.35 15.16
N ILE A 498 1.11 8.32 14.02
CA ILE A 498 0.57 7.96 12.71
C ILE A 498 0.73 6.46 12.46
N PHE A 499 1.94 5.93 12.61
CA PHE A 499 2.24 4.51 12.39
C PHE A 499 2.39 3.81 13.73
N ARG A 500 1.34 3.12 14.17
CA ARG A 500 1.31 2.44 15.46
C ARG A 500 1.55 0.95 15.28
N ASN A 501 2.46 0.39 16.08
CA ASN A 501 2.56 -1.06 16.26
C ASN A 501 1.86 -1.42 17.56
N GLU A 502 0.70 -2.07 17.47
CA GLU A 502 -0.08 -2.47 18.64
C GLU A 502 -0.11 -3.99 18.82
N VAL A 503 0.75 -4.72 18.11
CA VAL A 503 0.90 -6.17 18.28
C VAL A 503 1.38 -6.45 19.71
N GLY A 504 0.68 -7.35 20.41
CA GLY A 504 1.02 -7.76 21.77
C GLY A 504 0.12 -7.14 22.86
N GLN A 505 -0.75 -6.18 22.53
CA GLN A 505 -1.67 -5.60 23.52
C GLN A 505 -2.69 -6.62 24.06
N THR A 506 -2.75 -6.76 25.39
CA THR A 506 -3.42 -7.86 26.11
C THR A 506 -4.94 -7.92 25.99
N ASN A 507 -5.59 -6.85 25.51
CA ASN A 507 -7.05 -6.77 25.30
C ASN A 507 -7.39 -6.11 23.97
N ARG A 508 -6.55 -6.30 22.95
CA ARG A 508 -6.74 -5.67 21.65
C ARG A 508 -8.05 -6.14 21.00
N VAL A 509 -8.78 -5.18 20.46
CA VAL A 509 -9.98 -5.40 19.64
C VAL A 509 -9.79 -4.61 18.35
N LEU A 510 -9.83 -5.29 17.21
CA LEU A 510 -9.65 -4.69 15.90
C LEU A 510 -10.99 -4.30 15.29
N PRO A 511 -11.23 -3.02 15.00
CA PRO A 511 -12.37 -2.62 14.20
C PRO A 511 -12.15 -2.97 12.73
N VAL A 512 -13.15 -3.57 12.10
CA VAL A 512 -13.18 -3.86 10.67
C VAL A 512 -14.46 -3.27 10.10
N LEU A 513 -14.35 -2.53 9.01
CA LEU A 513 -15.43 -1.70 8.49
C LEU A 513 -15.73 -2.04 7.03
N LEU A 514 -17.03 -2.12 6.74
CA LEU A 514 -17.55 -2.15 5.39
C LEU A 514 -18.68 -1.12 5.29
N PRO A 515 -18.42 0.09 4.79
CA PRO A 515 -19.46 1.08 4.54
C PRO A 515 -20.35 0.62 3.38
N LEU A 516 -21.48 1.31 3.17
CA LEU A 516 -22.37 1.06 2.03
C LEU A 516 -21.56 1.08 0.72
N SER A 517 -21.35 -0.11 0.15
CA SER A 517 -20.47 -0.30 -1.00
C SER A 517 -21.08 0.35 -2.23
N PRO A 518 -20.38 1.28 -2.90
CA PRO A 518 -20.85 1.86 -4.17
C PRO A 518 -20.81 0.86 -5.32
N ILE A 519 -19.97 -0.19 -5.20
CA ILE A 519 -19.77 -1.25 -6.19
C ILE A 519 -20.87 -2.30 -6.06
N ILE A 520 -21.20 -2.68 -4.82
CA ILE A 520 -22.18 -3.72 -4.52
C ILE A 520 -23.24 -3.12 -3.61
N ARG A 521 -24.12 -2.28 -4.20
CA ARG A 521 -25.24 -1.61 -3.52
C ARG A 521 -26.26 -2.56 -2.88
N GLN A 522 -26.07 -3.86 -3.08
CA GLN A 522 -26.94 -4.93 -2.62
C GLN A 522 -26.58 -5.45 -1.22
N PHE A 523 -25.54 -4.95 -0.53
CA PHE A 523 -25.21 -5.42 0.83
C PHE A 523 -25.27 -4.29 1.85
N PRO A 524 -25.73 -4.58 3.09
CA PRO A 524 -25.76 -3.57 4.13
C PRO A 524 -24.34 -3.17 4.54
N ALA A 525 -24.22 -1.96 5.09
CA ALA A 525 -23.00 -1.59 5.79
C ALA A 525 -22.81 -2.50 7.01
N LYS A 526 -21.56 -2.86 7.30
CA LYS A 526 -21.19 -3.75 8.39
C LYS A 526 -20.06 -3.14 9.20
N ILE A 527 -20.12 -3.36 10.50
CA ILE A 527 -19.01 -3.06 11.40
C ILE A 527 -18.73 -4.31 12.21
N SER A 528 -17.47 -4.72 12.22
CA SER A 528 -16.99 -5.85 12.99
C SER A 528 -15.98 -5.41 14.04
N LEU A 529 -15.94 -6.16 15.13
CA LEU A 529 -14.91 -6.11 16.15
C LEU A 529 -14.31 -7.51 16.33
N VAL A 530 -13.03 -7.65 15.97
CA VAL A 530 -12.27 -8.89 16.12
C VAL A 530 -11.47 -8.83 17.42
N GLY A 531 -11.78 -9.70 18.37
CA GLY A 531 -11.00 -9.91 19.58
C GLY A 531 -10.21 -11.22 19.53
N ARG A 532 -9.46 -11.51 20.60
CA ARG A 532 -8.66 -12.75 20.71
C ARG A 532 -9.50 -14.03 20.55
N ASN A 533 -10.67 -14.09 21.19
CA ASN A 533 -11.47 -15.30 21.32
C ASN A 533 -12.84 -15.23 20.64
N HIS A 534 -13.23 -14.06 20.15
CA HIS A 534 -14.54 -13.87 19.55
C HIS A 534 -14.48 -12.84 18.42
N HIS A 535 -15.40 -12.97 17.49
CA HIS A 535 -15.63 -12.04 16.40
C HIS A 535 -17.08 -11.58 16.43
N PHE A 536 -17.29 -10.27 16.55
CA PHE A 536 -18.61 -9.66 16.63
C PHE A 536 -18.89 -8.88 15.35
N ILE A 537 -20.03 -9.11 14.71
CA ILE A 537 -20.47 -8.38 13.52
C ILE A 537 -21.79 -7.68 13.83
N PHE A 538 -21.88 -6.41 13.45
CA PHE A 538 -23.10 -5.62 13.47
C PHE A 538 -23.48 -5.25 12.04
N ASN A 539 -24.67 -5.71 11.62
CA ASN A 539 -25.23 -5.42 10.31
C ASN A 539 -26.14 -4.18 10.40
N VAL A 540 -25.81 -3.14 9.63
CA VAL A 540 -26.59 -1.90 9.58
C VAL A 540 -27.68 -2.07 8.53
N ILE A 541 -28.81 -2.64 8.97
CA ILE A 541 -29.93 -2.99 8.11
C ILE A 541 -30.89 -1.79 8.00
N ASP A 542 -31.09 -1.29 6.78
CA ASP A 542 -32.12 -0.29 6.46
C ASP A 542 -33.39 -1.00 5.94
N LYS A 543 -34.57 -0.51 6.34
CA LYS A 543 -35.89 -0.96 5.84
C LYS A 543 -36.01 -0.84 4.32
N GLN A 544 -35.37 0.16 3.70
CA GLN A 544 -35.36 0.31 2.24
C GLN A 544 -34.49 -0.75 1.55
N MET A 545 -33.40 -1.20 2.19
CA MET A 545 -32.57 -2.28 1.64
C MET A 545 -33.28 -3.62 1.67
N LEU A 546 -34.06 -3.91 2.72
CA LEU A 546 -34.90 -5.11 2.77
C LEU A 546 -35.93 -5.17 1.62
N ALA A 547 -36.33 -4.02 1.06
CA ALA A 547 -37.21 -3.95 -0.10
C ALA A 547 -36.47 -4.09 -1.45
N PHE A 548 -35.17 -3.78 -1.52
CA PHE A 548 -34.34 -4.03 -2.70
C PHE A 548 -34.07 -5.53 -2.90
N PHE A 549 -33.91 -6.23 -1.79
CA PHE A 549 -33.95 -7.68 -1.73
C PHE A 549 -35.39 -8.18 -1.90
N ASN A 550 -35.93 -8.13 -3.12
CA ASN A 550 -37.27 -8.67 -3.38
C ASN A 550 -37.26 -9.78 -4.45
N PRO A 551 -37.28 -11.06 -4.04
CA PRO A 551 -37.09 -11.54 -2.67
C PRO A 551 -35.60 -11.54 -2.29
N PRO A 552 -35.25 -11.42 -1.00
CA PRO A 552 -33.90 -11.76 -0.54
C PRO A 552 -33.69 -13.24 -0.88
N PRO A 553 -32.46 -13.70 -1.15
CA PRO A 553 -32.21 -15.13 -1.23
C PRO A 553 -32.76 -15.78 0.05
N PRO A 554 -33.69 -16.76 -0.03
CA PRO A 554 -34.43 -17.27 1.13
C PRO A 554 -33.52 -17.86 2.24
N GLN A 555 -32.25 -18.11 1.93
CA GLN A 555 -31.23 -18.60 2.86
C GLN A 555 -30.53 -17.49 3.66
N VAL A 556 -30.59 -16.21 3.23
CA VAL A 556 -29.88 -15.10 3.88
C VAL A 556 -30.81 -14.43 4.91
N ARG A 557 -30.97 -15.06 6.08
CA ARG A 557 -31.50 -14.36 7.26
C ARG A 557 -30.40 -13.51 7.88
N MET A 558 -30.22 -12.29 7.36
CA MET A 558 -29.29 -11.33 7.96
C MET A 558 -29.77 -10.97 9.37
N GLN A 559 -29.00 -11.39 10.37
CA GLN A 559 -29.23 -11.03 11.75
C GLN A 559 -28.58 -9.67 12.00
N GLU A 560 -29.24 -8.80 12.77
CA GLU A 560 -28.67 -7.49 13.09
C GLU A 560 -27.34 -7.61 13.85
N ILE A 561 -27.24 -8.62 14.72
CA ILE A 561 -26.06 -8.87 15.56
C ILE A 561 -25.64 -10.32 15.44
N GLU A 562 -24.35 -10.51 15.20
CA GLU A 562 -23.71 -11.81 15.13
C GLU A 562 -22.49 -11.85 16.06
N LEU A 563 -22.29 -13.00 16.71
CA LEU A 563 -21.13 -13.25 17.56
C LEU A 563 -20.66 -14.69 17.32
N TYR A 564 -19.37 -14.85 17.04
CA TYR A 564 -18.73 -16.12 16.75
C TYR A 564 -17.59 -16.39 17.72
N ASP A 565 -17.48 -17.64 18.19
CA ASP A 565 -16.34 -18.11 18.97
C ASP A 565 -15.15 -18.35 18.01
N SER A 566 -13.91 -18.00 18.41
CA SER A 566 -12.72 -18.19 17.55
C SER A 566 -12.45 -19.66 17.18
N SER A 567 -12.99 -20.62 17.92
CA SER A 567 -12.94 -22.05 17.59
C SER A 567 -13.81 -22.42 16.39
N ASP A 568 -14.87 -21.64 16.11
CA ASP A 568 -15.63 -21.73 14.87
C ASP A 568 -14.96 -20.81 13.83
N TYR A 569 -14.01 -21.38 13.09
CA TYR A 569 -13.29 -20.62 12.07
C TYR A 569 -14.20 -20.19 10.92
N LEU A 570 -15.17 -21.03 10.53
CA LEU A 570 -16.05 -20.79 9.38
C LEU A 570 -17.29 -19.96 9.73
N GLU A 571 -17.45 -19.58 10.99
CA GLU A 571 -18.47 -18.64 11.48
C GLU A 571 -19.89 -19.09 11.13
N LYS A 572 -20.13 -20.40 11.23
CA LYS A 572 -21.43 -21.03 10.93
C LYS A 572 -22.41 -20.96 12.09
N VAL A 573 -21.92 -20.83 13.32
CA VAL A 573 -22.76 -20.86 14.52
C VAL A 573 -22.74 -19.50 15.22
N ASN A 574 -23.79 -18.71 15.00
CA ASN A 574 -24.00 -17.47 15.73
C ASN A 574 -24.35 -17.77 17.21
N VAL A 575 -23.41 -17.50 18.13
CA VAL A 575 -23.56 -17.73 19.56
C VAL A 575 -24.09 -16.52 20.33
N TYR A 576 -24.49 -15.43 19.65
CA TYR A 576 -24.98 -14.19 20.27
C TYR A 576 -26.01 -14.43 21.38
N MET A 577 -27.05 -15.23 21.10
CA MET A 577 -28.11 -15.52 22.08
C MET A 577 -27.61 -16.31 23.30
N ARG A 578 -26.59 -17.16 23.12
CA ARG A 578 -25.98 -17.96 24.21
C ARG A 578 -24.90 -17.21 24.99
N ARG A 579 -24.31 -16.16 24.40
CA ARG A 579 -23.16 -15.42 24.93
C ARG A 579 -23.46 -13.91 25.07
N ARG A 580 -24.70 -13.54 25.44
CA ARG A 580 -25.17 -12.15 25.53
C ARG A 580 -24.21 -11.21 26.28
N ARG A 581 -23.70 -11.62 27.45
CA ARG A 581 -22.74 -10.81 28.23
C ARG A 581 -21.47 -10.45 27.46
N ILE A 582 -21.00 -11.33 26.57
CA ILE A 582 -19.83 -11.08 25.73
C ILE A 582 -20.19 -10.11 24.62
N ALA A 583 -21.33 -10.33 23.96
CA ALA A 583 -21.86 -9.42 22.95
C ALA A 583 -22.04 -8.00 23.52
N ASP A 584 -22.53 -7.85 24.75
CA ASP A 584 -22.69 -6.55 25.40
C ASP A 584 -21.35 -5.83 25.61
N ARG A 585 -20.27 -6.56 25.91
CA ARG A 585 -18.92 -5.97 25.99
C ARG A 585 -18.46 -5.46 24.63
N PHE A 586 -18.72 -6.20 23.56
CA PHE A 586 -18.44 -5.75 22.20
C PHE A 586 -19.31 -4.55 21.82
N GLY A 587 -20.60 -4.55 22.15
CA GLY A 587 -21.51 -3.42 21.94
C GLY A 587 -21.02 -2.13 22.62
N LYS A 588 -20.49 -2.23 23.84
CA LYS A 588 -19.85 -1.09 24.54
C LYS A 588 -18.55 -0.62 23.86
N HIS A 589 -17.72 -1.55 23.37
CA HIS A 589 -16.54 -1.19 22.58
C HIS A 589 -16.92 -0.50 21.27
N MET A 590 -17.95 -1.01 20.59
CA MET A 590 -18.50 -0.45 19.37
C MET A 590 -19.00 0.98 19.61
N ALA A 591 -19.78 1.19 20.66
CA ALA A 591 -20.26 2.50 21.07
C ALA A 591 -19.10 3.49 21.32
N LYS A 592 -18.05 3.06 22.03
CA LYS A 592 -16.85 3.88 22.28
C LYS A 592 -16.08 4.17 20.99
N TYR A 593 -15.97 3.18 20.10
CA TYR A 593 -15.33 3.35 18.80
C TYR A 593 -16.11 4.36 17.95
N LEU A 594 -17.42 4.23 17.85
CA LEU A 594 -18.31 5.15 17.12
C LEU A 594 -18.31 6.58 17.65
N GLN A 595 -18.05 6.79 18.95
CA GLN A 595 -17.87 8.14 19.49
C GLN A 595 -16.66 8.88 18.89
N ARG A 596 -15.62 8.16 18.43
CA ARG A 596 -14.45 8.76 17.75
C ARG A 596 -14.80 9.36 16.39
N PHE A 597 -15.90 8.92 15.78
CA PHE A 597 -16.36 9.41 14.47
C PHE A 597 -17.04 10.78 14.53
N LYS A 598 -17.33 11.32 15.72
CA LYS A 598 -18.05 12.61 15.88
C LYS A 598 -17.32 13.83 15.29
N GLY A 599 -16.09 13.70 14.80
CA GLY A 599 -15.33 14.74 14.09
C GLY A 599 -14.90 14.42 12.66
N VAL A 600 -15.00 13.15 12.22
CA VAL A 600 -14.75 12.76 10.82
C VAL A 600 -16.06 12.95 10.07
N LYS A 601 -16.06 13.52 8.87
CA LYS A 601 -17.28 13.69 8.06
C LYS A 601 -17.95 12.32 7.89
N MET A 602 -18.97 12.02 8.70
CA MET A 602 -19.82 10.81 8.62
C MET A 602 -20.58 10.66 7.28
N LYS A 603 -20.28 11.48 6.27
CA LYS A 603 -20.93 11.46 4.95
C LYS A 603 -20.85 10.10 4.27
N THR A 604 -19.86 9.27 4.63
CA THR A 604 -19.59 7.96 4.03
C THR A 604 -20.35 6.80 4.68
N PHE A 605 -20.83 6.95 5.92
CA PHE A 605 -21.63 5.93 6.59
C PHE A 605 -23.09 6.40 6.69
N LYS A 606 -23.83 6.21 5.58
CA LYS A 606 -25.30 6.26 5.61
C LYS A 606 -25.78 5.28 6.70
N GLY A 607 -26.58 5.75 7.65
CA GLY A 607 -27.02 4.96 8.80
C GLY A 607 -26.23 5.15 10.09
N SER A 608 -25.26 6.06 10.16
CA SER A 608 -24.53 6.36 11.41
C SER A 608 -25.39 6.98 12.53
N LYS A 609 -26.40 7.81 12.18
CA LYS A 609 -27.40 8.29 13.15
C LYS A 609 -28.32 7.17 13.62
N GLU A 610 -28.88 6.40 12.68
CA GLU A 610 -29.75 5.25 12.99
C GLU A 610 -29.00 4.19 13.81
N LEU A 611 -27.73 3.93 13.50
CA LEU A 611 -26.84 3.06 14.28
C LEU A 611 -26.62 3.61 15.69
N GLN A 612 -26.36 4.92 15.84
CA GLN A 612 -26.22 5.53 17.18
C GLN A 612 -27.53 5.46 17.96
N GLU A 613 -28.67 5.78 17.35
CA GLU A 613 -30.00 5.66 17.96
C GLU A 613 -30.33 4.21 18.33
N ARG A 614 -29.93 3.26 17.48
CA ARG A 614 -30.11 1.84 17.72
C ARG A 614 -29.23 1.34 18.88
N LEU A 615 -27.96 1.71 18.90
CA LEU A 615 -27.06 1.42 20.03
C LEU A 615 -27.55 2.06 21.33
N LYS A 616 -28.17 3.26 21.29
CA LYS A 616 -28.90 3.84 22.43
C LYS A 616 -30.08 2.97 22.85
N SER A 617 -30.92 2.52 21.90
CA SER A 617 -32.07 1.64 22.18
C SER A 617 -31.69 0.28 22.76
N LEU A 618 -30.49 -0.22 22.42
CA LEU A 618 -29.92 -1.46 22.97
C LEU A 618 -29.18 -1.25 24.30
N GLY A 619 -29.13 -0.01 24.82
CA GLY A 619 -28.49 0.35 26.09
C GLY A 619 -26.95 0.45 26.04
N TYR A 620 -26.36 0.48 24.84
CA TYR A 620 -24.90 0.57 24.66
C TYR A 620 -24.36 2.01 24.67
N LEU A 621 -25.23 3.00 24.45
CA LEU A 621 -24.93 4.42 24.57
C LEU A 621 -25.84 5.06 25.64
N GLY A 622 -25.27 5.92 26.48
CA GLY A 622 -26.06 6.76 27.39
C GLY A 622 -26.92 7.75 26.60
N ASN A 623 -28.04 8.18 27.20
CA ASN A 623 -28.97 9.14 26.61
C ASN A 623 -28.29 10.45 26.24
#